data_AF-A0A2E7V1Z0-F1
#
_entry.id   AF-A0A2E7V1Z0-F1
#
_cell.length_a   1.000
_cell.length_b   1.000
_cell.length_c   1.000
_cell.angle_alpha   90.00
_cell.angle_beta   90.00
_cell.angle_gamma   90.00
#
_symmetry.space_group_name_H-M   'P 1'
#
loop_
_entity.id
_entity.type
_entity.pdbx_description
1 polymer ?
#
loop_
_entity_poly.entity_id
_entity_poly.type
_entity_poly.pdbx_seq_one_letter_code
_entity_poly.pdbx_strand_id
1 'polypeptide(L)'
;MGSGDKIEYNTEDCCGGVINVDTIDAKLASKYERLIVGGEIANKTDWPWIVSLNKYDSHWCGGSLIAPQWVLTAAHCVVDRS
;
A
#
# COMPACT_ATOMS: atom_id res chain seq x y z
N MET A 1 -25.72 -4.02 -17.17
CA MET A 1 -26.39 -4.43 -15.92
C MET A 1 -25.46 -5.41 -15.23
N GLY A 2 -25.10 -5.12 -13.98
CA GLY A 2 -23.78 -5.35 -13.40
C GLY A 2 -23.34 -6.81 -13.28
N SER A 3 -22.15 -7.09 -13.81
CA SER A 3 -21.29 -8.15 -13.30
C SER A 3 -20.40 -7.46 -12.28
N GLY A 4 -20.72 -7.61 -11.00
CA GLY A 4 -19.93 -7.02 -9.93
C GLY A 4 -18.50 -7.54 -10.03
N ASP A 5 -17.58 -6.65 -10.37
CA ASP A 5 -16.15 -6.88 -10.17
C ASP A 5 -15.99 -7.15 -8.68
N LYS A 6 -15.79 -8.42 -8.33
CA LYS A 6 -15.36 -8.78 -6.99
C LYS A 6 -14.04 -8.04 -6.81
N ILE A 7 -14.02 -7.06 -5.91
CA ILE A 7 -12.76 -6.50 -5.43
C ILE A 7 -12.07 -7.66 -4.71
N GLU A 8 -11.23 -8.38 -5.45
CA GLU A 8 -10.40 -9.44 -4.92
C GLU A 8 -9.37 -8.75 -4.03
N TYR A 9 -9.55 -8.86 -2.71
CA TYR A 9 -8.61 -8.36 -1.73
C TYR A 9 -7.36 -9.25 -1.74
N ASN A 10 -6.64 -9.26 -2.87
CA ASN A 10 -5.39 -9.98 -2.99
C ASN A 10 -4.43 -9.44 -1.96
N THR A 11 -3.96 -10.34 -1.10
CA THR A 11 -2.93 -10.08 -0.08
C THR A 11 -1.61 -9.62 -0.69
N GLU A 12 -1.44 -9.66 -2.01
CA GLU A 12 -0.27 -9.13 -2.72
C GLU A 12 -0.30 -7.61 -2.90
N ASP A 13 -1.47 -6.95 -2.75
CA ASP A 13 -1.64 -5.53 -3.11
C ASP A 13 -1.50 -4.53 -1.95
N CYS A 14 -1.45 -4.98 -0.68
CA CYS A 14 -1.27 -4.04 0.45
C CYS A 14 -0.25 -4.44 1.51
N CYS A 15 0.17 -5.69 1.59
CA CYS A 15 1.35 -6.05 2.39
C CYS A 15 2.03 -7.18 1.65
N GLY A 16 3.11 -6.85 0.95
CA GLY A 16 4.00 -7.82 0.34
C GLY A 16 4.12 -9.08 1.19
N GLY A 17 3.95 -10.25 0.57
CA GLY A 17 3.95 -11.54 1.24
C GLY A 17 5.13 -11.71 2.20
N VAL A 18 4.91 -12.50 3.26
CA VAL A 18 5.90 -12.81 4.29
C VAL A 18 7.20 -13.30 3.64
N ILE A 19 8.25 -12.51 3.76
CA ILE A 19 9.61 -12.93 3.41
C ILE A 19 10.23 -13.61 4.63
N ASN A 20 10.48 -14.93 4.54
CA ASN A 20 11.30 -15.61 5.54
C ASN A 20 12.76 -15.24 5.27
N VAL A 21 13.40 -14.58 6.25
CA VAL A 21 14.78 -14.06 6.17
C VAL A 21 15.81 -15.16 5.85
N ASP A 22 15.47 -16.42 6.12
CA ASP A 22 16.30 -17.60 5.83
C ASP A 22 16.33 -17.98 4.34
N THR A 23 15.53 -17.31 3.50
CA THR A 23 15.38 -17.62 2.06
C THR A 23 15.65 -16.44 1.12
N ILE A 24 16.30 -15.38 1.60
CA ILE A 24 16.52 -14.16 0.80
C ILE A 24 17.46 -14.44 -0.39
N ASP A 25 16.88 -14.69 -1.55
CA ASP A 25 17.48 -14.31 -2.83
C ASP A 25 17.34 -12.78 -2.95
N ALA A 26 18.44 -12.08 -3.27
CA ALA A 26 18.46 -10.63 -3.45
C ALA A 26 17.38 -10.14 -4.45
N LYS A 27 16.89 -11.02 -5.32
CA LYS A 27 15.76 -10.79 -6.23
C LYS A 27 14.40 -10.57 -5.54
N LEU A 28 14.19 -11.10 -4.34
CA LEU A 28 12.95 -10.89 -3.57
C LEU A 28 13.01 -9.58 -2.77
N ALA A 29 14.20 -9.19 -2.30
CA ALA A 29 14.41 -7.89 -1.68
C ALA A 29 14.17 -6.74 -2.68
N SER A 30 14.59 -6.90 -3.94
CA SER A 30 14.26 -5.93 -5.01
C SER A 30 12.77 -5.92 -5.41
N LYS A 31 11.97 -6.94 -5.07
CA LYS A 31 10.50 -6.89 -5.23
C LYS A 31 9.87 -5.91 -4.24
N TYR A 32 10.54 -5.64 -3.11
CA TYR A 32 10.05 -4.80 -2.02
C TYR A 32 10.98 -3.61 -1.75
N GLU A 33 11.27 -2.81 -2.79
CA GLU A 33 12.06 -1.56 -2.68
C GLU A 33 11.38 -0.46 -1.84
N ARG A 34 10.12 -0.65 -1.43
CA ARG A 34 9.27 0.37 -0.78
C ARG A 34 8.96 0.02 0.69
N LEU A 35 9.99 -0.34 1.46
CA LEU A 35 9.87 -0.61 2.90
C LEU A 35 10.09 0.65 3.74
N ILE A 36 9.54 0.66 4.96
CA ILE A 36 9.78 1.71 5.96
C ILE A 36 11.08 1.40 6.71
N VAL A 37 12.02 2.33 6.74
CA VAL A 37 13.32 2.17 7.42
C VAL A 37 13.11 2.01 8.92
N GLY A 38 13.66 0.94 9.50
CA GLY A 38 13.50 0.61 10.92
C GLY A 38 12.10 0.12 11.30
N GLY A 39 11.23 -0.11 10.32
CA GLY A 39 9.91 -0.69 10.53
C GLY A 39 9.92 -2.21 10.63
N GLU A 40 8.75 -2.76 10.92
CA GLU A 40 8.46 -4.19 10.89
C GLU A 40 7.27 -4.47 9.96
N ILE A 41 7.05 -5.75 9.67
CA ILE A 41 5.92 -6.16 8.82
C ILE A 41 4.62 -5.93 9.61
N ALA A 42 3.74 -5.07 9.08
CA ALA A 42 2.41 -4.87 9.62
C ALA A 42 1.46 -6.00 9.23
N ASN A 43 0.54 -6.37 10.12
CA ASN A 43 -0.59 -7.21 9.76
C ASN A 43 -1.64 -6.37 9.02
N LYS A 44 -2.42 -7.03 8.16
CA LYS A 44 -3.48 -6.41 7.34
C LYS A 44 -4.51 -5.60 8.16
N THR A 45 -4.65 -5.90 9.45
CA THR A 45 -5.65 -5.31 10.34
C THR A 45 -5.09 -4.30 11.33
N ASP A 46 -3.77 -4.10 11.38
CA ASP A 46 -3.18 -3.23 12.41
C ASP A 46 -3.58 -1.77 12.21
N TRP A 47 -3.72 -1.36 10.94
CA TRP A 47 -3.99 0.03 10.56
C TRP A 47 -5.06 0.09 9.46
N PRO A 48 -6.33 -0.25 9.75
CA PRO A 48 -7.37 -0.41 8.73
C PRO A 48 -7.73 0.90 8.01
N TRP A 49 -7.32 2.05 8.56
CA TRP A 49 -7.48 3.36 7.93
C TRP A 49 -6.34 3.72 6.97
N ILE A 50 -5.26 2.95 6.89
CA ILE A 50 -4.16 3.25 5.97
C ILE A 50 -4.61 3.03 4.52
N VAL A 51 -4.28 3.96 3.63
CA VAL A 51 -4.61 3.83 2.20
C VAL A 51 -3.41 4.11 1.31
N SER A 52 -3.38 3.42 0.17
CA SER A 52 -2.41 3.62 -0.91
C SER A 52 -3.00 4.54 -1.98
N LEU A 53 -2.38 5.70 -2.20
CA LEU A 53 -2.68 6.52 -3.36
C LEU A 53 -1.88 5.99 -4.55
N ASN A 54 -2.59 5.59 -5.61
CA ASN A 54 -2.01 5.03 -6.83
C ASN A 54 -1.99 6.08 -7.96
N LYS A 55 -0.88 6.10 -8.71
CA LYS A 55 -0.71 6.87 -9.93
C LYS A 55 -0.06 5.96 -10.97
N TYR A 56 -0.74 5.74 -12.10
CA TYR A 56 -0.33 4.78 -13.14
C TYR A 56 -0.05 3.38 -12.59
N ASP A 57 -1.00 2.85 -11.82
CA ASP A 57 -0.92 1.51 -11.20
C ASP A 57 0.29 1.30 -10.27
N SER A 58 0.87 2.40 -9.77
CA SER A 58 1.94 2.38 -8.79
C SER A 58 1.63 3.27 -7.58
N HIS A 59 1.82 2.70 -6.38
CA HIS A 59 1.79 3.46 -5.14
C HIS A 59 2.82 4.59 -5.17
N TRP A 60 2.37 5.80 -4.84
CA TRP A 60 3.22 6.99 -4.85
C TRP A 60 3.10 7.86 -3.60
N CYS A 61 1.96 7.81 -2.89
CA CYS A 61 1.75 8.50 -1.62
C CYS A 61 0.82 7.69 -0.70
N GLY A 62 0.92 7.95 0.60
CA GLY A 62 0.00 7.42 1.61
C GLY A 62 -1.17 8.37 1.92
N GLY A 63 -2.13 7.86 2.70
CA GLY A 63 -3.20 8.65 3.29
C GLY A 63 -3.90 7.93 4.44
N SER A 64 -4.91 8.56 5.01
CA SER A 64 -5.74 7.98 6.08
C SER A 64 -7.23 8.18 5.82
N LEU A 65 -8.02 7.10 5.92
CA LEU A 65 -9.48 7.15 5.85
C LEU A 65 -10.04 7.74 7.16
N ILE A 66 -10.55 8.97 7.09
CA ILE A 66 -11.05 9.71 8.27
C ILE A 66 -12.59 9.70 8.36
N ALA A 67 -13.27 9.36 7.27
CA ALA A 67 -14.71 9.13 7.20
C ALA A 67 -15.01 8.23 5.99
N PRO A 68 -16.24 7.67 5.85
CA PRO A 68 -16.52 6.62 4.84
C PRO A 68 -16.17 6.95 3.38
N GLN A 69 -16.04 8.23 3.04
CA GLN A 69 -15.71 8.70 1.69
C GLN A 69 -14.61 9.77 1.69
N TRP A 70 -13.89 9.94 2.80
CA TRP A 70 -12.92 11.02 2.96
C TRP A 70 -11.56 10.47 3.38
N VAL A 71 -10.56 10.71 2.53
CA VAL A 71 -9.16 10.40 2.79
C VAL A 71 -8.39 11.70 3.04
N LEU A 72 -7.66 11.74 4.14
CA LEU A 72 -6.68 12.79 4.43
C LEU A 72 -5.31 12.40 3.85
N THR A 73 -4.64 13.32 3.16
CA THR A 73 -3.28 13.14 2.61
C THR A 73 -2.54 14.47 2.56
N ALA A 74 -1.26 14.46 2.20
CA ALA A 74 -0.45 15.66 2.03
C ALA A 74 -0.86 16.42 0.75
N ALA A 75 -0.89 17.76 0.80
CA ALA A 75 -1.31 18.58 -0.33
C ALA A 75 -0.42 18.41 -1.58
N HIS A 76 0.89 18.24 -1.40
CA HIS A 76 1.83 17.99 -2.51
C HIS A 76 1.60 16.61 -3.17
N CYS A 77 0.89 15.69 -2.48
CA CYS A 77 0.44 14.44 -3.06
C CYS A 77 -0.81 14.60 -3.94
N VAL A 78 -1.33 15.80 -4.18
CA VAL A 78 -2.51 15.98 -5.06
C VAL A 78 -2.45 17.23 -5.92
N VAL A 79 -1.70 18.25 -5.50
CA VAL A 79 -1.47 19.46 -6.26
C VAL A 79 0.03 19.69 -6.39
N ASP A 80 0.53 19.67 -7.63
CA ASP A 80 1.89 20.07 -7.92
C ASP A 80 1.96 21.61 -7.94
N ARG A 81 2.54 22.19 -6.89
CA ARG A 81 2.92 23.61 -6.82
C ARG A 81 4.33 23.71 -6.24
N SER A 82 5.26 22.98 -6.85
CA SER A 82 6.69 23.14 -6.57
C SER A 82 7.32 24.27 -7.39
#